data_AF-A0A971WFC6-F1
#
_entry.id   AF-A0A971WFC6-F1
#
_cell.length_a   1.000
_cell.length_b   1.000
_cell.length_c   1.000
_cell.angle_alpha   90.00
_cell.angle_beta   90.00
_cell.angle_gamma   90.00
#
_symmetry.space_group_name_H-M   'P 1'
#
loop_
_entity.id
_entity.type
_entity.pdbx_description
1 polymer ?
#
loop_
_entity_poly.entity_id
_entity_poly.type
_entity_poly.pdbx_seq_one_letter_code
_entity_poly.pdbx_strand_id
1 'polypeptide(L)'
;MNTIFIKRQKDALRRMGGILLSFPKLLSTGSFVKLVAAIIVFAQLCGALLFDTPTQPGGPELDMSKFTLTWSDEFNDGVFNKTDWSGHYCWGDNGTWPRDTSFWNRGQVSFREGNLIMSASYLENGPVGPEGPYGPAYYSYGMDTNPWTDGPTKPGFEQLYGYFEMRCILPKGPGLNPAFWLLSDGMFDTDPDGGLTDGGVTGAEIDVFETKYKKERLFNDSIYHTIHVDSYDAYHRSEMQGHFYAKKPYEEYNTYGFEWSPDEYIFYINGVESARTNFGGVCQVPLYLIISLGIGDNIGDNKELPAEFIVDYVRAYQYNDLI
;
A
#
# COMPACT_ATOMS: atom_id res chain seq x y z
N MET A 1 28.00 1.31 1.43
CA MET A 1 28.39 1.02 2.82
C MET A 1 27.25 0.27 3.48
N ASN A 2 27.41 -1.01 3.80
CA ASN A 2 26.39 -1.78 4.51
C ASN A 2 26.30 -1.24 5.95
N THR A 3 25.30 -0.42 6.23
CA THR A 3 25.02 -0.03 7.61
C THR A 3 24.42 -1.22 8.33
N ILE A 4 24.92 -1.53 9.54
CA ILE A 4 24.47 -2.63 10.39
C ILE A 4 22.96 -2.57 10.69
N PHE A 5 22.36 -1.38 10.64
CA PHE A 5 20.95 -1.14 10.90
C PHE A 5 20.26 -0.47 9.71
N ILE A 6 19.03 -0.92 9.39
CA ILE A 6 18.14 -0.22 8.46
C ILE A 6 17.61 1.09 9.08
N LYS A 7 17.03 1.97 8.27
CA LYS A 7 16.53 3.29 8.73
C LYS A 7 15.59 3.16 9.94
N ARG A 8 14.59 2.28 9.86
CA ARG A 8 13.65 2.00 10.96
C ARG A 8 14.35 1.64 12.28
N GLN A 9 15.37 0.79 12.22
CA GLN A 9 16.15 0.40 13.39
C GLN A 9 16.96 1.57 13.97
N LYS A 10 17.52 2.43 13.11
CA LYS A 10 18.19 3.68 13.55
C LYS A 10 17.21 4.63 14.24
N ASP A 11 16.00 4.77 13.71
CA ASP A 11 14.97 5.62 14.29
C ASP A 11 14.45 5.04 15.62
N ALA A 12 14.30 3.72 15.72
CA ALA A 12 13.99 3.05 16.98
C ALA A 12 15.06 3.32 18.05
N LEU A 13 16.36 3.18 17.70
CA LEU A 13 17.48 3.49 18.59
C LEU A 13 17.46 4.95 19.09
N ARG A 14 17.21 5.91 18.18
CA ARG A 14 17.09 7.33 18.53
C ARG A 14 15.96 7.58 19.52
N ARG A 15 14.77 7.04 19.23
CA ARG A 15 13.59 7.16 20.11
C ARG A 15 13.85 6.52 21.48
N MET A 16 14.42 5.32 21.51
CA MET A 16 14.80 4.64 22.76
C MET A 16 15.74 5.49 23.62
N GLY A 17 16.74 6.13 23.02
CA GLY A 17 17.64 7.07 23.71
C GLY A 17 16.89 8.23 24.37
N GLY A 18 15.93 8.83 23.67
CA GLY A 18 15.09 9.91 24.22
C GLY A 18 14.23 9.46 25.41
N ILE A 19 13.67 8.25 25.35
CA ILE A 19 12.90 7.69 26.48
C ILE A 19 13.83 7.45 27.67
N LEU A 20 15.00 6.84 27.48
CA LEU A 20 15.99 6.58 28.54
C LEU A 20 16.42 7.86 29.26
N LEU A 21 16.62 8.96 28.54
CA LEU A 21 16.93 10.26 29.14
C LEU A 21 15.76 10.82 29.98
N SER A 22 14.52 10.44 29.66
CA SER A 22 13.32 10.89 30.35
C SER A 22 12.94 10.03 31.56
N PHE A 23 13.45 8.78 31.64
CA PHE A 23 13.13 7.81 32.69
C PHE A 23 13.37 8.32 34.12
N PRO A 24 14.52 8.95 34.46
CA PRO A 24 14.75 9.46 35.82
C PRO A 24 13.70 10.47 36.27
N LYS A 25 13.24 11.34 35.36
CA LYS A 25 12.18 12.32 35.63
C LYS A 25 10.82 11.64 35.77
N LEU A 26 10.52 10.66 34.91
CA LEU A 26 9.28 9.87 34.99
C LEU A 26 9.18 9.10 36.31
N LEU A 27 10.28 8.54 36.81
CA LEU A 27 10.33 7.80 38.07
C LEU A 27 10.20 8.70 39.30
N SER A 28 10.76 9.91 39.26
CA SER A 28 10.81 10.81 40.43
C SER A 28 9.58 11.72 40.54
N THR A 29 9.07 12.21 39.42
CA THR A 29 8.05 13.28 39.37
C THR A 29 6.96 13.04 38.33
N GLY A 30 7.05 11.96 37.55
CA GLY A 30 6.06 11.58 36.54
C GLY A 30 4.83 10.93 37.16
N SER A 31 3.73 10.92 36.41
CA SER A 31 2.59 10.09 36.80
C SER A 31 2.88 8.63 36.45
N PHE A 32 2.32 7.71 37.25
CA PHE A 32 2.39 6.27 37.02
C PHE A 32 1.97 5.89 35.59
N VAL A 33 0.94 6.56 35.05
CA VAL A 33 0.45 6.34 33.68
C VAL A 33 1.54 6.65 32.65
N LYS A 34 2.25 7.79 32.79
CA LYS A 34 3.32 8.17 31.87
C LYS A 34 4.52 7.22 31.94
N LEU A 35 4.83 6.71 33.14
CA LEU A 35 5.88 5.71 33.32
C LEU A 35 5.52 4.39 32.62
N VAL A 36 4.31 3.89 32.82
CA VAL A 36 3.83 2.66 32.17
C VAL A 36 3.81 2.82 30.64
N ALA A 37 3.32 3.95 30.13
CA ALA A 37 3.34 4.25 28.70
C ALA A 37 4.77 4.23 28.13
N ALA A 38 5.72 4.87 28.81
CA ALA A 38 7.13 4.88 28.40
C ALA A 38 7.74 3.47 28.35
N ILE A 39 7.43 2.61 29.31
CA ILE A 39 7.89 1.20 29.33
C ILE A 39 7.31 0.42 28.16
N ILE A 40 6.01 0.57 27.87
CA ILE A 40 5.35 -0.11 26.75
C ILE A 40 5.97 0.32 25.41
N VAL A 41 6.14 1.63 25.21
CA VAL A 41 6.77 2.16 23.99
C VAL A 41 8.21 1.65 23.87
N PHE A 42 8.98 1.65 24.96
CA PHE A 42 10.35 1.14 24.93
C PHE A 42 10.41 -0.35 24.56
N ALA A 43 9.54 -1.17 25.14
CA ALA A 43 9.46 -2.60 24.80
C ALA A 43 9.09 -2.83 23.32
N GLN A 44 8.16 -2.03 22.79
CA GLN A 44 7.79 -2.08 21.38
C GLN A 44 8.95 -1.69 20.45
N LEU A 45 9.71 -0.65 20.81
CA LEU A 45 10.91 -0.24 20.06
C LEU A 45 12.02 -1.30 20.11
N CYS A 46 12.19 -2.00 21.23
CA CYS A 46 13.08 -3.17 21.28
C CYS A 46 12.65 -4.28 20.32
N GLY A 47 11.34 -4.56 20.25
CA GLY A 47 10.78 -5.53 19.31
C GLY A 47 11.06 -5.16 17.86
N ALA A 48 10.79 -3.89 17.49
CA ALA A 48 11.07 -3.37 16.16
C ALA A 48 12.58 -3.40 15.83
N LEU A 49 13.44 -3.04 16.79
CA LEU A 49 14.89 -3.05 16.60
C LEU A 49 15.45 -4.46 16.35
N LEU A 50 15.03 -5.45 17.15
CA LEU A 50 15.64 -6.78 17.16
C LEU A 50 14.96 -7.77 16.22
N PHE A 51 13.66 -7.60 15.96
CA PHE A 51 12.82 -8.59 15.28
C PHE A 51 11.89 -7.97 14.24
N ASP A 52 12.02 -6.67 13.97
CA ASP A 52 11.17 -5.92 13.02
C ASP A 52 9.65 -6.03 13.28
N THR A 53 9.26 -6.32 14.54
CA THR A 53 7.85 -6.50 14.89
C THR A 53 7.01 -5.28 14.55
N PRO A 54 5.71 -5.45 14.26
CA PRO A 54 4.86 -4.32 13.94
C PRO A 54 4.74 -3.32 15.09
N THR A 55 4.65 -2.05 14.71
CA THR A 55 4.45 -0.92 15.63
C THR A 55 3.05 -0.34 15.49
N GLN A 56 2.52 0.27 16.55
CA GLN A 56 1.29 1.06 16.44
C GLN A 56 1.64 2.40 15.78
N PRO A 57 0.82 2.91 14.84
CA PRO A 57 0.91 4.30 14.40
C PRO A 57 0.87 5.23 15.62
N GLY A 58 1.69 6.28 15.59
CA GLY A 58 1.86 7.15 16.76
C GLY A 58 2.55 8.46 16.47
N GLY A 59 2.66 8.85 15.20
CA GLY A 59 3.07 10.18 14.81
C GLY A 59 1.92 11.19 14.88
N PRO A 60 2.14 12.41 14.34
CA PRO A 60 1.10 13.42 14.20
C PRO A 60 -0.16 12.92 13.48
N GLU A 61 -1.29 13.51 13.85
CA GLU A 61 -2.55 13.32 13.10
C GLU A 61 -2.48 14.08 11.76
N LEU A 62 -3.16 13.54 10.76
CA LEU A 62 -3.35 14.16 9.46
C LEU A 62 -4.13 15.47 9.60
N ASP A 63 -3.58 16.55 9.06
CA ASP A 63 -4.27 17.83 8.98
C ASP A 63 -4.89 18.02 7.59
N MET A 64 -6.18 17.67 7.49
CA MET A 64 -6.96 17.80 6.26
C MET A 64 -7.23 19.25 5.84
N SER A 65 -6.99 20.26 6.69
CA SER A 65 -7.21 21.66 6.32
C SER A 65 -6.26 22.17 5.24
N LYS A 66 -5.16 21.43 5.00
CA LYS A 66 -4.18 21.69 3.94
C LYS A 66 -4.66 21.27 2.54
N PHE A 67 -5.73 20.49 2.44
CA PHE A 67 -6.08 19.77 1.22
C PHE A 67 -7.49 20.07 0.70
N THR A 68 -7.65 19.98 -0.61
CA THR A 68 -8.93 20.02 -1.33
C THR A 68 -9.08 18.77 -2.19
N LEU A 69 -10.26 18.16 -2.18
CA LEU A 69 -10.56 16.96 -2.98
C LEU A 69 -10.45 17.28 -4.48
N THR A 70 -9.67 16.49 -5.20
CA THR A 70 -9.45 16.65 -6.65
C THR A 70 -9.99 15.48 -7.46
N TRP A 71 -10.03 14.28 -6.87
CA TRP A 71 -10.61 13.10 -7.51
C TRP A 71 -11.08 12.09 -6.46
N SER A 72 -12.11 11.34 -6.79
CA SER A 72 -12.61 10.26 -5.93
C SER A 72 -13.42 9.26 -6.72
N ASP A 73 -13.34 7.99 -6.32
CA ASP A 73 -14.35 6.99 -6.63
C ASP A 73 -14.95 6.47 -5.32
N GLU A 74 -16.26 6.66 -5.16
CA GLU A 74 -17.05 6.23 -4.00
C GLU A 74 -17.79 4.91 -4.28
N PHE A 75 -17.61 4.33 -5.48
CA PHE A 75 -18.19 3.06 -5.94
C PHE A 75 -19.72 2.93 -5.82
N ASN A 76 -20.43 4.04 -5.59
CA ASN A 76 -21.88 4.11 -5.41
C ASN A 76 -22.68 3.80 -6.68
N ASP A 77 -22.09 4.01 -7.86
CA ASP A 77 -22.73 3.73 -9.14
C ASP A 77 -22.91 2.22 -9.39
N GLY A 78 -22.19 1.39 -8.64
CA GLY A 78 -22.31 -0.08 -8.71
C GLY A 78 -21.82 -0.70 -10.01
N VAL A 79 -21.04 0.05 -10.80
CA VAL A 79 -20.47 -0.39 -12.08
C VAL A 79 -19.02 0.04 -12.21
N PHE A 80 -18.26 -0.71 -13.00
CA PHE A 80 -16.86 -0.39 -13.25
C PHE A 80 -16.74 0.86 -14.11
N ASN A 81 -16.24 1.96 -13.53
CA ASN A 81 -16.02 3.21 -14.25
C ASN A 81 -14.78 3.11 -15.16
N LYS A 82 -15.00 2.75 -16.44
CA LYS A 82 -13.93 2.65 -17.46
C LYS A 82 -13.36 4.00 -17.91
N THR A 83 -13.93 5.11 -17.45
CA THR A 83 -13.37 6.45 -17.69
C THR A 83 -12.08 6.63 -16.88
N ASP A 84 -12.11 6.14 -15.65
CA ASP A 84 -11.04 6.33 -14.68
C ASP A 84 -10.18 5.05 -14.59
N TRP A 85 -10.83 3.89 -14.55
CA TRP A 85 -10.18 2.62 -14.26
C TRP A 85 -9.96 1.73 -15.48
N SER A 86 -8.93 0.90 -15.40
CA SER A 86 -8.63 -0.18 -16.36
C SER A 86 -8.07 -1.40 -15.64
N GLY A 87 -7.87 -2.49 -16.37
CA GLY A 87 -7.23 -3.67 -15.79
C GLY A 87 -5.72 -3.50 -15.75
N HIS A 88 -5.13 -3.60 -14.56
CA HIS A 88 -3.69 -3.54 -14.41
C HIS A 88 -3.08 -4.82 -14.98
N TYR A 89 -2.25 -4.71 -16.02
CA TYR A 89 -1.77 -5.84 -16.84
C TYR A 89 -2.87 -6.80 -17.34
N CYS A 90 -4.12 -6.35 -17.35
CA CYS A 90 -5.29 -7.17 -17.66
C CYS A 90 -6.18 -6.45 -18.66
N TRP A 91 -5.74 -6.47 -19.92
CA TRP A 91 -6.32 -5.60 -20.95
C TRP A 91 -7.66 -6.10 -21.48
N GLY A 92 -8.55 -5.16 -21.75
CA GLY A 92 -9.86 -5.37 -22.35
C GLY A 92 -10.96 -5.88 -21.40
N ASP A 93 -12.18 -5.95 -21.93
CA ASP A 93 -13.39 -6.21 -21.15
C ASP A 93 -13.48 -7.62 -20.56
N ASN A 94 -12.81 -8.58 -21.20
CA ASN A 94 -12.74 -9.98 -20.77
C ASN A 94 -11.29 -10.42 -20.52
N GLY A 95 -10.42 -9.48 -20.17
CA GLY A 95 -9.01 -9.75 -19.91
C GLY A 95 -8.84 -10.84 -18.86
N THR A 96 -8.02 -11.84 -19.18
CA THR A 96 -7.50 -12.82 -18.22
C THR A 96 -6.02 -12.97 -18.50
N TRP A 97 -5.15 -12.63 -17.56
CA TRP A 97 -3.71 -12.62 -17.77
C TRP A 97 -2.97 -13.31 -16.63
N PRO A 98 -1.89 -14.06 -16.89
CA PRO A 98 -1.11 -14.69 -15.84
C PRO A 98 -0.51 -13.64 -14.90
N ARG A 99 -0.54 -13.92 -13.60
CA ARG A 99 0.12 -13.11 -12.57
C ARG A 99 0.61 -14.01 -11.45
N ASP A 100 1.93 -14.09 -11.29
CA ASP A 100 2.61 -14.98 -10.33
C ASP A 100 2.09 -16.43 -10.44
N THR A 101 1.45 -16.95 -9.39
CA THR A 101 0.86 -18.29 -9.33
C THR A 101 -0.64 -18.32 -9.62
N SER A 102 -1.18 -17.25 -10.19
CA SER A 102 -2.62 -17.04 -10.42
C SER A 102 -2.90 -16.36 -11.77
N PHE A 103 -4.17 -16.04 -12.00
CA PHE A 103 -4.61 -15.23 -13.13
C PHE A 103 -5.35 -13.99 -12.64
N TRP A 104 -5.02 -12.83 -13.20
CA TRP A 104 -5.84 -11.64 -13.05
C TRP A 104 -6.95 -11.64 -14.09
N ASN A 105 -8.19 -11.52 -13.62
CA ASN A 105 -9.38 -11.53 -14.45
C ASN A 105 -10.38 -10.44 -14.01
N ARG A 106 -10.85 -9.64 -14.96
CA ARG A 106 -11.80 -8.54 -14.68
C ARG A 106 -13.12 -8.99 -14.04
N GLY A 107 -13.53 -10.23 -14.30
CA GLY A 107 -14.70 -10.85 -13.67
C GLY A 107 -14.55 -11.14 -12.18
N GLN A 108 -13.36 -10.93 -11.59
CA GLN A 108 -13.15 -10.98 -10.14
C GLN A 108 -13.47 -9.66 -9.43
N VAL A 109 -14.03 -8.68 -10.14
CA VAL A 109 -14.60 -7.45 -9.55
C VAL A 109 -16.12 -7.47 -9.64
N SER A 110 -16.76 -7.09 -8.53
CA SER A 110 -18.18 -6.79 -8.46
C SER A 110 -18.42 -5.58 -7.56
N PHE A 111 -19.67 -5.13 -7.47
CA PHE A 111 -20.04 -4.00 -6.62
C PHE A 111 -21.21 -4.40 -5.72
N ARG A 112 -21.11 -4.03 -4.44
CA ARG A 112 -22.12 -4.38 -3.44
C ARG A 112 -22.21 -3.29 -2.39
N GLU A 113 -23.42 -2.77 -2.15
CA GLU A 113 -23.70 -1.82 -1.06
C GLU A 113 -22.77 -0.59 -1.07
N GLY A 114 -22.51 -0.02 -2.26
CA GLY A 114 -21.61 1.14 -2.41
C GLY A 114 -20.12 0.82 -2.30
N ASN A 115 -19.73 -0.46 -2.35
CA ASN A 115 -18.33 -0.89 -2.30
C ASN A 115 -17.91 -1.56 -3.61
N LEU A 116 -16.65 -1.37 -3.96
CA LEU A 116 -15.91 -2.26 -4.85
C LEU A 116 -15.58 -3.55 -4.09
N ILE A 117 -15.90 -4.70 -4.68
CA ILE A 117 -15.58 -6.04 -4.16
C ILE A 117 -14.63 -6.71 -5.13
N MET A 118 -13.37 -6.86 -4.73
CA MET A 118 -12.36 -7.61 -5.48
C MET A 118 -12.17 -8.98 -4.82
N SER A 119 -12.52 -10.05 -5.55
CA SER A 119 -12.49 -11.42 -5.01
C SER A 119 -11.23 -12.16 -5.42
N ALA A 120 -10.72 -12.99 -4.52
CA ALA A 120 -9.81 -14.09 -4.84
C ALA A 120 -10.55 -15.41 -4.72
N SER A 121 -10.46 -16.28 -5.73
CA SER A 121 -11.16 -17.56 -5.74
C SER A 121 -10.42 -18.63 -6.56
N TYR A 122 -10.66 -19.90 -6.24
CA TYR A 122 -10.26 -21.01 -7.12
C TYR A 122 -11.43 -21.37 -8.04
N LEU A 123 -11.21 -21.34 -9.35
CA LEU A 123 -12.24 -21.69 -10.34
C LEU A 123 -11.83 -22.95 -11.07
N GLU A 124 -12.62 -24.01 -10.96
CA GLU A 124 -12.41 -25.27 -11.70
C GLU A 124 -12.55 -25.08 -13.22
N ASN A 125 -13.46 -24.19 -13.64
CA ASN A 125 -13.74 -23.85 -15.02
C ASN A 125 -13.56 -22.35 -15.23
N GLY A 126 -12.31 -21.89 -15.16
CA GLY A 126 -11.99 -20.47 -15.31
C GLY A 126 -12.18 -19.92 -16.74
N PRO A 127 -12.08 -18.59 -16.89
CA PRO A 127 -12.18 -17.91 -18.19
C PRO A 127 -10.94 -18.12 -19.07
N VAL A 128 -11.15 -18.16 -20.38
CA VAL A 128 -10.06 -18.20 -21.38
C VAL A 128 -9.38 -16.83 -21.45
N GLY A 129 -8.06 -16.81 -21.58
CA GLY A 129 -7.30 -15.59 -21.86
C GLY A 129 -6.40 -15.70 -23.09
N PRO A 130 -5.64 -14.64 -23.40
CA PRO A 130 -4.84 -14.54 -24.60
C PRO A 130 -3.67 -15.54 -24.66
N GLU A 131 -3.26 -16.13 -23.53
CA GLU A 131 -2.27 -17.22 -23.52
C GLU A 131 -2.89 -18.63 -23.40
N GLY A 132 -4.21 -18.79 -23.60
CA GLY A 132 -4.88 -20.09 -23.73
C GLY A 132 -6.11 -20.28 -22.82
N PRO A 133 -6.73 -21.48 -22.83
CA PRO A 133 -7.83 -21.75 -21.91
C PRO A 133 -7.28 -21.87 -20.49
N TYR A 134 -7.70 -20.98 -19.58
CA TYR A 134 -7.40 -21.15 -18.17
C TYR A 134 -8.57 -21.89 -17.53
N GLY A 135 -8.31 -23.15 -17.15
CA GLY A 135 -9.25 -24.00 -16.44
C GLY A 135 -9.03 -23.88 -14.93
N PRO A 136 -8.79 -25.00 -14.22
CA PRO A 136 -8.59 -25.01 -12.77
C PRO A 136 -7.40 -24.14 -12.34
N ALA A 137 -7.65 -23.01 -11.69
CA ALA A 137 -6.62 -22.12 -11.17
C ALA A 137 -7.18 -21.14 -10.12
N TYR A 138 -6.29 -20.40 -9.47
CA TYR A 138 -6.66 -19.23 -8.68
C TYR A 138 -6.81 -18.00 -9.58
N TYR A 139 -7.87 -17.23 -9.32
CA TYR A 139 -8.19 -16.00 -10.01
C TYR A 139 -8.35 -14.87 -8.99
N SER A 140 -7.83 -13.70 -9.34
CA SER A 140 -8.05 -12.44 -8.64
C SER A 140 -8.02 -11.27 -9.63
N TYR A 141 -7.72 -10.05 -9.20
CA TYR A 141 -7.63 -8.91 -10.11
C TYR A 141 -6.66 -7.83 -9.62
N GLY A 142 -6.33 -6.95 -10.56
CA GLY A 142 -5.68 -5.66 -10.34
C GLY A 142 -6.29 -4.64 -11.29
N MET A 143 -6.48 -3.41 -10.81
CA MET A 143 -7.00 -2.30 -11.61
C MET A 143 -6.21 -1.03 -11.33
N ASP A 144 -6.03 -0.22 -12.38
CA ASP A 144 -5.27 1.03 -12.30
C ASP A 144 -6.01 2.20 -12.98
N THR A 145 -5.58 3.42 -12.64
CA THR A 145 -6.05 4.64 -13.28
C THR A 145 -5.11 5.16 -14.37
N ASN A 146 -4.11 4.38 -14.79
CA ASN A 146 -3.08 4.83 -15.73
C ASN A 146 -3.71 5.27 -17.06
N PRO A 147 -3.64 6.55 -17.46
CA PRO A 147 -4.34 7.06 -18.66
C PRO A 147 -3.95 6.37 -19.98
N TRP A 148 -2.85 5.61 -20.00
CA TRP A 148 -2.35 4.91 -21.19
C TRP A 148 -2.82 3.44 -21.30
N THR A 149 -3.32 2.84 -20.21
CA THR A 149 -3.83 1.45 -20.20
C THR A 149 -5.22 1.37 -20.85
N ASP A 150 -5.51 0.28 -21.59
CA ASP A 150 -6.79 0.03 -22.29
C ASP A 150 -7.15 1.06 -23.41
N GLY A 151 -6.18 1.86 -23.87
CA GLY A 151 -6.25 2.64 -25.11
C GLY A 151 -5.90 4.13 -24.93
N PRO A 152 -5.35 4.81 -25.97
CA PRO A 152 -4.75 6.15 -25.87
C PRO A 152 -5.74 7.32 -25.73
N THR A 153 -6.94 7.11 -25.19
CA THR A 153 -8.01 8.14 -25.15
C THR A 153 -8.86 8.15 -23.88
N LYS A 154 -8.54 7.36 -22.86
CA LYS A 154 -9.30 7.44 -21.60
C LYS A 154 -8.75 8.59 -20.75
N PRO A 155 -9.60 9.33 -20.00
CA PRO A 155 -9.13 10.35 -19.08
C PRO A 155 -8.19 9.79 -18.00
N GLY A 156 -8.53 8.64 -17.41
CA GLY A 156 -7.75 8.07 -16.31
C GLY A 156 -7.64 9.02 -15.11
N PHE A 157 -6.68 8.75 -14.24
CA PHE A 157 -6.28 9.65 -13.18
C PHE A 157 -4.81 9.47 -12.84
N GLU A 158 -4.06 10.56 -12.82
CA GLU A 158 -2.73 10.66 -12.25
C GLU A 158 -2.60 12.03 -11.60
N GLN A 159 -1.81 12.12 -10.53
CA GLN A 159 -1.60 13.38 -9.83
C GLN A 159 -0.17 13.47 -9.31
N LEU A 160 0.37 14.68 -9.34
CA LEU A 160 1.62 15.03 -8.68
C LEU A 160 1.30 15.67 -7.31
N TYR A 161 1.89 15.11 -6.25
CA TYR A 161 1.72 15.52 -4.85
C TYR A 161 0.29 15.41 -4.32
N GLY A 162 0.14 15.70 -3.03
CA GLY A 162 -1.14 15.78 -2.34
C GLY A 162 -1.33 14.67 -1.32
N TYR A 163 -2.59 14.36 -1.00
CA TYR A 163 -2.97 13.28 -0.11
C TYR A 163 -3.82 12.25 -0.85
N PHE A 164 -3.50 10.97 -0.70
CA PHE A 164 -4.21 9.85 -1.32
C PHE A 164 -4.65 8.89 -0.24
N GLU A 165 -5.90 8.45 -0.26
CA GLU A 165 -6.44 7.56 0.77
C GLU A 165 -7.37 6.52 0.17
N MET A 166 -7.25 5.29 0.66
CA MET A 166 -8.23 4.23 0.43
C MET A 166 -8.82 3.78 1.76
N ARG A 167 -10.13 3.57 1.79
CA ARG A 167 -10.84 2.96 2.93
C ARG A 167 -11.32 1.57 2.56
N CYS A 168 -10.89 0.56 3.31
CA CYS A 168 -11.18 -0.83 2.95
C CYS A 168 -11.20 -1.80 4.14
N ILE A 169 -11.75 -3.00 3.90
CA ILE A 169 -11.58 -4.21 4.69
C ILE A 169 -10.76 -5.20 3.87
N LEU A 170 -9.67 -5.70 4.45
CA LEU A 170 -8.74 -6.60 3.79
C LEU A 170 -9.29 -8.04 3.76
N PRO A 171 -8.99 -8.83 2.71
CA PRO A 171 -9.36 -10.23 2.64
C PRO A 171 -8.55 -11.08 3.62
N LYS A 172 -9.19 -12.06 4.26
CA LYS A 172 -8.52 -13.10 5.06
C LYS A 172 -8.08 -14.24 4.16
N GLY A 173 -6.85 -14.72 4.34
CA GLY A 173 -6.42 -15.97 3.72
C GLY A 173 -4.92 -16.02 3.43
N PRO A 174 -4.21 -17.12 3.81
CA PRO A 174 -2.80 -17.28 3.49
C PRO A 174 -2.57 -17.11 1.98
N GLY A 175 -1.47 -16.47 1.62
CA GLY A 175 -1.10 -16.20 0.23
C GLY A 175 -1.79 -15.01 -0.42
N LEU A 176 -2.80 -14.40 0.20
CA LEU A 176 -3.41 -13.17 -0.32
C LEU A 176 -2.51 -11.96 -0.02
N ASN A 177 -2.33 -11.11 -1.04
CA ASN A 177 -1.59 -9.85 -0.99
C ASN A 177 -2.44 -8.68 -1.50
N PRO A 178 -3.42 -8.17 -0.72
CA PRO A 178 -4.11 -6.92 -1.04
C PRO A 178 -3.13 -5.73 -0.98
N ALA A 179 -3.27 -4.80 -1.93
CA ALA A 179 -2.44 -3.60 -2.00
C ALA A 179 -3.22 -2.37 -2.51
N PHE A 180 -2.83 -1.21 -2.01
CA PHE A 180 -3.12 0.10 -2.59
C PHE A 180 -1.80 0.83 -2.79
N TRP A 181 -1.54 1.24 -4.02
CA TRP A 181 -0.22 1.71 -4.43
C TRP A 181 -0.32 2.69 -5.58
N LEU A 182 0.75 3.47 -5.76
CA LEU A 182 0.89 4.49 -6.79
C LEU A 182 2.11 4.17 -7.65
N LEU A 183 2.04 4.43 -8.95
CA LEU A 183 3.10 4.09 -9.89
C LEU A 183 3.24 5.15 -10.99
N SER A 184 4.48 5.36 -11.45
CA SER A 184 4.80 6.07 -12.70
C SER A 184 5.34 5.08 -13.73
N ASP A 185 5.07 5.34 -15.01
CA ASP A 185 5.68 4.57 -16.11
C ASP A 185 7.22 4.66 -16.13
N GLY A 186 7.83 5.67 -15.50
CA GLY A 186 9.28 5.78 -15.35
C GLY A 186 9.94 4.58 -14.64
N MET A 187 9.18 3.81 -13.84
CA MET A 187 9.69 2.57 -13.23
C MET A 187 9.97 1.44 -14.23
N PHE A 188 9.53 1.57 -15.48
CA PHE A 188 9.82 0.58 -16.53
C PHE A 188 11.02 0.95 -17.39
N ASP A 189 11.66 2.10 -17.15
CA ASP A 189 12.88 2.48 -17.85
C ASP A 189 14.08 1.74 -17.26
N THR A 190 14.74 0.92 -18.08
CA THR A 190 15.90 0.10 -17.72
C THR A 190 17.20 0.62 -18.34
N ASP A 191 17.21 1.84 -18.91
CA ASP A 191 18.42 2.42 -19.50
C ASP A 191 19.28 3.09 -18.41
N PRO A 192 20.45 2.52 -18.05
CA PRO A 192 21.33 3.10 -17.04
C PRO A 192 21.97 4.42 -17.48
N ASP A 193 22.06 4.68 -18.78
CA ASP A 193 22.64 5.92 -19.34
C ASP A 193 21.56 6.94 -19.71
N GLY A 194 20.32 6.49 -19.87
CA GLY A 194 19.20 7.25 -20.44
C GLY A 194 18.03 7.56 -19.51
N GLY A 195 17.85 6.85 -18.39
CA GLY A 195 16.67 7.13 -17.56
C GLY A 195 16.28 6.11 -16.49
N LEU A 196 17.19 5.63 -15.63
CA LEU A 196 16.74 5.19 -14.30
C LEU A 196 15.94 6.33 -13.63
N THR A 197 15.18 6.02 -12.58
CA THR A 197 14.33 7.05 -11.96
C THR A 197 15.09 8.14 -11.18
N ASP A 198 16.40 8.31 -11.40
CA ASP A 198 17.31 9.22 -10.70
C ASP A 198 17.14 9.13 -9.18
N GLY A 199 17.12 7.89 -8.68
CA GLY A 199 16.89 7.58 -7.29
C GLY A 199 15.51 7.94 -6.75
N GLY A 200 14.52 8.04 -7.63
CA GLY A 200 13.12 8.28 -7.31
C GLY A 200 12.57 9.57 -7.90
N VAL A 201 13.41 10.51 -8.34
CA VAL A 201 13.02 11.85 -8.80
C VAL A 201 12.13 11.80 -10.05
N THR A 202 12.47 10.98 -11.04
CA THR A 202 11.74 10.88 -12.32
C THR A 202 10.76 9.71 -12.36
N GLY A 203 10.56 9.01 -11.24
CA GLY A 203 9.60 7.93 -11.13
C GLY A 203 9.76 7.11 -9.85
N ALA A 204 8.65 6.59 -9.34
CA ALA A 204 8.64 5.71 -8.19
C ALA A 204 7.42 4.80 -8.23
N GLU A 205 7.53 3.70 -7.49
CA GLU A 205 6.38 2.95 -6.97
C GLU A 205 6.25 3.28 -5.49
N ILE A 206 5.04 3.64 -5.05
CA ILE A 206 4.73 3.92 -3.65
C ILE A 206 3.64 2.96 -3.20
N ASP A 207 4.00 1.99 -2.37
CA ASP A 207 3.05 1.09 -1.73
C ASP A 207 2.47 1.77 -0.49
N VAL A 208 1.30 2.41 -0.65
CA VAL A 208 0.55 3.01 0.45
C VAL A 208 0.17 1.96 1.48
N PHE A 209 -0.15 0.75 1.04
CA PHE A 209 0.06 -0.43 1.86
C PHE A 209 0.12 -1.69 1.01
N GLU A 210 0.80 -2.69 1.56
CA GLU A 210 0.64 -4.09 1.24
C GLU A 210 0.47 -4.89 2.53
N THR A 211 -0.11 -6.09 2.43
CA THR A 211 0.02 -7.09 3.49
C THR A 211 -0.07 -8.50 2.95
N LYS A 212 0.81 -9.36 3.46
CA LYS A 212 0.62 -10.80 3.31
C LYS A 212 -0.11 -11.27 4.54
N TYR A 213 -1.31 -11.81 4.38
CA TYR A 213 -2.05 -12.36 5.51
C TYR A 213 -1.20 -13.42 6.22
N LYS A 214 -0.83 -13.13 7.47
CA LYS A 214 -0.03 -14.01 8.33
C LYS A 214 -0.86 -14.38 9.55
N LYS A 215 -1.10 -15.68 9.76
CA LYS A 215 -1.61 -16.21 11.04
C LYS A 215 -0.53 -16.26 12.14
N GLU A 216 0.53 -15.46 12.00
CA GLU A 216 1.60 -15.34 12.99
C GLU A 216 1.19 -14.33 14.06
N ARG A 217 1.26 -14.74 15.34
CA ARG A 217 0.74 -13.94 16.47
C ARG A 217 1.21 -12.49 16.50
N LEU A 218 2.45 -12.22 16.10
CA LEU A 218 3.05 -10.89 16.16
C LEU A 218 2.83 -10.05 14.90
N PHE A 219 2.48 -10.66 13.77
CA PHE A 219 2.27 -9.97 12.50
C PHE A 219 0.82 -9.99 12.04
N ASN A 220 -0.05 -10.71 12.77
CA ASN A 220 -1.48 -10.64 12.56
C ASN A 220 -1.93 -9.17 12.65
N ASP A 221 -2.85 -8.81 11.77
CA ASP A 221 -3.39 -7.44 11.67
C ASP A 221 -2.36 -6.34 11.35
N SER A 222 -1.20 -6.70 10.78
CA SER A 222 -0.22 -5.72 10.31
C SER A 222 -0.20 -5.57 8.80
N ILE A 223 0.12 -4.35 8.35
CA ILE A 223 0.43 -3.99 6.97
C ILE A 223 1.85 -3.42 6.92
N TYR A 224 2.35 -3.15 5.73
CA TYR A 224 3.62 -2.45 5.54
C TYR A 224 3.54 -1.46 4.38
N HIS A 225 4.45 -0.49 4.39
CA HIS A 225 4.66 0.49 3.31
C HIS A 225 6.02 0.25 2.68
N THR A 226 6.12 0.38 1.37
CA THR A 226 7.37 0.27 0.63
C THR A 226 7.44 1.36 -0.43
N ILE A 227 8.65 1.77 -0.74
CA ILE A 227 8.93 2.66 -1.87
C ILE A 227 9.94 1.94 -2.74
N HIS A 228 9.73 1.93 -4.05
CA HIS A 228 10.66 1.38 -5.04
C HIS A 228 11.08 2.45 -6.06
N VAL A 229 12.35 2.40 -6.47
CA VAL A 229 12.97 3.34 -7.42
C VAL A 229 14.01 2.61 -8.29
N ASP A 230 14.48 3.27 -9.34
CA ASP A 230 15.54 2.83 -10.25
C ASP A 230 15.23 1.52 -10.99
N SER A 231 13.98 1.37 -11.45
CA SER A 231 13.45 0.26 -12.25
C SER A 231 13.22 -1.06 -11.51
N TYR A 232 12.73 -2.09 -12.22
CA TYR A 232 12.50 -3.45 -11.69
C TYR A 232 13.58 -4.47 -12.04
N ASP A 233 14.75 -4.02 -12.53
CA ASP A 233 15.84 -4.90 -12.94
C ASP A 233 17.00 -4.94 -11.92
N ALA A 234 18.25 -5.10 -12.40
CA ALA A 234 19.44 -5.11 -11.56
C ALA A 234 19.71 -3.78 -10.82
N TYR A 235 19.10 -2.67 -11.22
CA TYR A 235 19.25 -1.36 -10.59
C TYR A 235 18.24 -1.07 -9.49
N HIS A 236 17.21 -1.92 -9.35
CA HIS A 236 16.11 -1.76 -8.40
C HIS A 236 16.59 -1.46 -6.98
N ARG A 237 16.01 -0.43 -6.38
CA ARG A 237 16.17 -0.12 -4.96
C ARG A 237 14.82 0.00 -4.28
N SER A 238 14.76 -0.42 -3.03
CA SER A 238 13.55 -0.28 -2.21
C SER A 238 13.85 0.04 -0.75
N GLU A 239 12.90 0.70 -0.09
CA GLU A 239 12.91 0.94 1.37
C GLU A 239 11.54 0.65 1.98
N MET A 240 11.44 -0.51 2.65
CA MET A 240 10.32 -0.84 3.51
C MET A 240 10.35 0.05 4.76
N GLN A 241 9.26 0.74 5.03
CA GLN A 241 9.17 1.67 6.18
C GLN A 241 8.90 0.94 7.51
N GLY A 242 8.58 -0.34 7.43
CA GLY A 242 8.30 -1.22 8.56
C GLY A 242 6.91 -1.82 8.51
N HIS A 243 6.62 -2.61 9.53
CA HIS A 243 5.29 -3.17 9.77
C HIS A 243 4.51 -2.33 10.78
N PHE A 244 3.22 -2.13 10.51
CA PHE A 244 2.34 -1.33 11.34
C PHE A 244 1.02 -2.05 11.58
N TYR A 245 0.54 -2.03 12.82
CA TYR A 245 -0.77 -2.58 13.14
C TYR A 245 -1.88 -1.68 12.59
N ALA A 246 -2.89 -2.32 12.02
CA ALA A 246 -4.19 -1.72 11.72
C ALA A 246 -5.25 -2.32 12.67
N LYS A 247 -6.35 -1.61 12.88
CA LYS A 247 -7.38 -2.06 13.83
C LYS A 247 -8.28 -3.09 13.17
N LYS A 248 -8.06 -4.38 13.46
CA LYS A 248 -8.81 -5.52 12.90
C LYS A 248 -9.05 -5.36 11.38
N PRO A 249 -7.98 -5.23 10.58
CA PRO A 249 -8.08 -4.82 9.17
C PRO A 249 -8.89 -5.78 8.31
N TYR A 250 -9.11 -7.01 8.78
CA TYR A 250 -9.87 -8.04 8.09
C TYR A 250 -11.35 -8.12 8.50
N GLU A 251 -11.81 -7.21 9.37
CA GLU A 251 -13.17 -7.22 9.95
C GLU A 251 -13.78 -5.83 9.99
N GLU A 252 -12.95 -4.80 10.19
CA GLU A 252 -13.36 -3.41 10.29
C GLU A 252 -12.69 -2.58 9.20
N TYR A 253 -13.41 -1.56 8.70
CA TYR A 253 -12.82 -0.60 7.78
C TYR A 253 -11.68 0.15 8.45
N ASN A 254 -10.58 0.28 7.72
CA ASN A 254 -9.47 1.16 8.07
C ASN A 254 -9.19 2.10 6.90
N THR A 255 -8.63 3.28 7.17
CA THR A 255 -8.08 4.14 6.13
C THR A 255 -6.58 3.99 6.05
N TYR A 256 -6.06 3.92 4.82
CA TYR A 256 -4.64 3.86 4.52
C TYR A 256 -4.31 5.05 3.62
N GLY A 257 -3.46 5.94 4.13
CA GLY A 257 -3.24 7.26 3.56
C GLY A 257 -1.78 7.53 3.24
N PHE A 258 -1.56 8.42 2.27
CA PHE A 258 -0.25 8.83 1.79
C PHE A 258 -0.27 10.33 1.49
N GLU A 259 0.45 11.12 2.28
CA GLU A 259 0.76 12.53 1.99
C GLU A 259 2.12 12.58 1.31
N TRP A 260 2.16 13.26 0.17
CA TRP A 260 3.33 13.39 -0.68
C TRP A 260 3.53 14.85 -1.03
N SER A 261 4.63 15.41 -0.55
CA SER A 261 5.10 16.76 -0.88
C SER A 261 6.34 16.67 -1.77
N PRO A 262 6.87 17.79 -2.29
CA PRO A 262 8.15 17.80 -2.99
C PRO A 262 9.33 17.28 -2.16
N ASP A 263 9.23 17.34 -0.82
CA ASP A 263 10.34 17.09 0.10
C ASP A 263 10.26 15.73 0.80
N GLU A 264 9.07 15.14 0.93
CA GLU A 264 8.88 13.93 1.71
C GLU A 264 7.60 13.14 1.37
N TYR A 265 7.63 11.89 1.84
CA TYR A 265 6.57 10.90 1.87
C TYR A 265 6.15 10.65 3.32
N ILE A 266 4.85 10.71 3.58
CA ILE A 266 4.28 10.47 4.90
C ILE A 266 3.12 9.50 4.77
N PHE A 267 3.16 8.40 5.52
CA PHE A 267 2.16 7.35 5.50
C PHE A 267 1.27 7.44 6.74
N TYR A 268 -0.01 7.13 6.56
CA TYR A 268 -1.04 7.20 7.58
C TYR A 268 -1.84 5.91 7.66
N ILE A 269 -2.23 5.54 8.87
CA ILE A 269 -3.26 4.53 9.13
C ILE A 269 -4.29 5.16 10.05
N ASN A 270 -5.56 5.19 9.64
CA ASN A 270 -6.65 5.83 10.37
C ASN A 270 -6.32 7.29 10.77
N GLY A 271 -5.71 8.04 9.86
CA GLY A 271 -5.34 9.45 10.07
C GLY A 271 -4.16 9.70 11.00
N VAL A 272 -3.46 8.66 11.47
CA VAL A 272 -2.27 8.79 12.33
C VAL A 272 -1.02 8.40 11.57
N GLU A 273 0.00 9.25 11.59
CA GLU A 273 1.27 8.98 10.90
C GLU A 273 1.92 7.68 11.42
N SER A 274 2.21 6.78 10.49
CA SER A 274 2.92 5.51 10.70
C SER A 274 4.40 5.66 10.35
N ALA A 275 4.71 6.31 9.23
CA ALA A 275 6.06 6.45 8.70
C ALA A 275 6.27 7.76 7.94
N ARG A 276 7.53 8.20 7.88
CA ARG A 276 7.97 9.40 7.16
C ARG A 276 9.37 9.20 6.58
N THR A 277 9.54 9.52 5.30
CA THR A 277 10.83 9.36 4.60
C THR A 277 10.91 10.27 3.40
N ASN A 278 12.13 10.51 2.91
CA ASN A 278 12.35 11.03 1.57
C ASN A 278 13.05 10.02 0.66
N PHE A 279 13.37 8.82 1.18
CA PHE A 279 14.12 7.74 0.52
C PHE A 279 15.45 8.16 -0.16
N GLY A 280 15.96 9.37 0.13
CA GLY A 280 17.07 9.98 -0.59
C GLY A 280 16.73 10.59 -1.96
N GLY A 281 15.46 10.59 -2.36
CA GLY A 281 14.93 11.14 -3.60
C GLY A 281 13.40 11.01 -3.63
N VAL A 282 12.70 12.15 -3.65
CA VAL A 282 11.23 12.18 -3.72
C VAL A 282 10.81 12.35 -5.17
N CYS A 283 9.78 11.62 -5.57
CA CYS A 283 9.22 11.66 -6.91
C CYS A 283 8.69 13.05 -7.22
N GLN A 284 8.97 13.50 -8.44
CA GLN A 284 8.60 14.83 -8.93
C GLN A 284 7.72 14.73 -10.20
N VAL A 285 7.27 13.54 -10.56
CA VAL A 285 6.38 13.27 -11.71
C VAL A 285 5.05 12.67 -11.24
N PRO A 286 3.93 12.89 -11.95
CA PRO A 286 2.64 12.33 -11.57
C PRO A 286 2.66 10.80 -11.40
N LEU A 287 1.84 10.30 -10.48
CA LEU A 287 1.62 8.87 -10.28
C LEU A 287 0.14 8.55 -10.48
N TYR A 288 -0.14 7.41 -11.11
CA TYR A 288 -1.49 6.83 -11.17
C TYR A 288 -1.72 5.86 -10.02
N LEU A 289 -2.98 5.59 -9.70
CA LEU A 289 -3.40 4.74 -8.59
C LEU A 289 -3.59 3.29 -9.05
N ILE A 290 -3.31 2.35 -8.15
CA ILE A 290 -3.53 0.92 -8.38
C ILE A 290 -4.15 0.28 -7.13
N ILE A 291 -5.17 -0.55 -7.35
CA ILE A 291 -5.75 -1.46 -6.37
C ILE A 291 -5.53 -2.88 -6.88
N SER A 292 -4.97 -3.76 -6.05
CA SER A 292 -4.76 -5.15 -6.46
C SER A 292 -4.94 -6.14 -5.33
N LEU A 293 -5.33 -7.36 -5.69
CA LEU A 293 -5.34 -8.52 -4.81
C LEU A 293 -4.43 -9.59 -5.42
N GLY A 294 -3.15 -9.54 -5.07
CA GLY A 294 -2.18 -10.56 -5.48
C GLY A 294 -2.44 -11.91 -4.80
N ILE A 295 -2.04 -12.99 -5.46
CA ILE A 295 -2.02 -14.34 -4.91
C ILE A 295 -0.60 -14.87 -5.03
N GLY A 296 0.04 -15.10 -3.89
CA GLY A 296 1.39 -15.65 -3.79
C GLY A 296 1.41 -17.17 -3.64
N ASP A 297 2.59 -17.74 -3.81
CA ASP A 297 2.85 -19.18 -3.89
C ASP A 297 2.41 -19.98 -2.64
N ASN A 298 2.28 -19.30 -1.50
CA ASN A 298 1.84 -19.89 -0.24
C ASN A 298 0.30 -19.94 -0.08
N ILE A 299 -0.46 -19.72 -1.15
CA ILE A 299 -1.93 -19.85 -1.16
C ILE A 299 -2.37 -21.24 -0.69
N GLY A 300 -1.74 -22.32 -1.19
CA GLY A 300 -2.06 -23.70 -0.82
C GLY A 300 -3.55 -24.03 -0.89
N ASP A 301 -4.00 -25.06 -0.15
CA ASP A 301 -5.44 -25.36 0.01
C ASP A 301 -6.09 -24.37 1.01
N ASN A 302 -6.34 -23.14 0.53
CA ASN A 302 -6.86 -22.06 1.35
C ASN A 302 -8.38 -22.16 1.55
N LYS A 303 -8.78 -22.63 2.74
CA LYS A 303 -10.19 -22.75 3.16
C LYS A 303 -10.90 -21.41 3.45
N GLU A 304 -10.17 -20.30 3.43
CA GLU A 304 -10.75 -18.96 3.57
C GLU A 304 -11.24 -18.41 2.22
N LEU A 305 -11.02 -19.13 1.11
CA LEU A 305 -11.51 -18.74 -0.22
C LEU A 305 -12.98 -19.19 -0.44
N PRO A 306 -13.77 -18.44 -1.25
CA PRO A 306 -13.42 -17.16 -1.85
C PRO A 306 -13.27 -16.06 -0.78
N ALA A 307 -12.27 -15.19 -0.97
CA ALA A 307 -11.99 -14.09 -0.07
C ALA A 307 -12.25 -12.76 -0.78
N GLU A 308 -12.80 -11.78 -0.06
CA GLU A 308 -13.20 -10.49 -0.63
C GLU A 308 -12.36 -9.36 -0.04
N PHE A 309 -11.78 -8.56 -0.93
CA PHE A 309 -11.19 -7.27 -0.63
C PHE A 309 -12.26 -6.20 -0.89
N ILE A 310 -12.73 -5.57 0.19
CA ILE A 310 -13.88 -4.67 0.16
C ILE A 310 -13.37 -3.23 0.26
N VAL A 311 -13.58 -2.43 -0.77
CA VAL A 311 -13.13 -1.03 -0.82
C VAL A 311 -14.35 -0.12 -0.86
N ASP A 312 -14.42 0.79 0.11
CA ASP A 312 -15.50 1.78 0.27
C ASP A 312 -15.26 3.00 -0.61
N TYR A 313 -14.05 3.56 -0.59
CA TYR A 313 -13.68 4.64 -1.48
C TYR A 313 -12.17 4.67 -1.75
N VAL A 314 -11.81 5.35 -2.84
CA VAL A 314 -10.48 5.91 -3.06
C VAL A 314 -10.63 7.40 -3.30
N ARG A 315 -9.82 8.21 -2.62
CA ARG A 315 -9.83 9.67 -2.74
C ARG A 315 -8.42 10.21 -2.93
N ALA A 316 -8.30 11.21 -3.78
CA ALA A 316 -7.11 12.01 -3.96
C ALA A 316 -7.44 13.48 -3.70
N TYR A 317 -6.54 14.15 -3.01
CA TYR A 317 -6.66 15.55 -2.63
C TYR A 317 -5.37 16.26 -3.02
N GLN A 318 -5.47 17.52 -3.42
CA GLN A 318 -4.32 18.37 -3.71
C GLN A 318 -4.14 19.40 -2.60
N TYR A 319 -2.89 19.82 -2.37
CA TYR A 319 -2.61 20.93 -1.46
C TYR A 319 -3.31 22.20 -1.93
N ASN A 320 -3.89 22.95 -1.00
CA ASN A 320 -4.67 24.15 -1.30
C ASN A 320 -3.86 25.25 -2.00
N ASP A 321 -2.55 25.30 -1.80
CA ASP A 321 -1.64 26.26 -2.43
C ASP A 321 -1.19 25.86 -3.84
N LEU A 322 -1.56 24.67 -4.30
CA LEU A 322 -1.30 24.15 -5.65
C LEU A 322 -2.54 24.16 -6.57
N ILE A 323 -3.68 24.72 -6.11
CA ILE A 323 -4.95 24.79 -6.84
C ILE A 323 -5.28 26.23 -7.27
#